data_AF-A0A2T9ZUI1-F1
#
_entry.id   AF-A0A2T9ZUI1-F1
#
_cell.length_a   1.000
_cell.length_b   1.000
_cell.length_c   1.000
_cell.angle_alpha   90.00
_cell.angle_beta   90.00
_cell.angle_gamma   90.00
#
_symmetry.space_group_name_H-M   'P 1'
#
loop_
_entity.id
_entity.type
_entity.pdbx_description
1 polymer ?
#
loop_
_entity_poly.entity_id
_entity_poly.type
_entity_poly.pdbx_seq_one_letter_code
_entity_poly.pdbx_strand_id
1 'polypeptide(L)'
;MRIHAFIIVLISFLPSLSHALDGWEKDQHNGLLIYRPVSLADGKTFLYRAAPPESLSGRSLRDWFSAKIANMQDQLGEPLERWEIKAEKNDHLGATNSYGAPDGEKFSVGYYAGHLNDDQAYVIQMIANQDIWLLLRYGFAFDKIAADVRESLPTAKLSAPVVTHPATGNLRKRGGKKQERSAKTAKSLTAGELQAQIRTAPGDGAKDELETVWVKTKINVMRGKLEPTTYFLFEDGTAYIDARTPPADFNAATSKRLEGGSKWGHWRKRGGTYQVKRPKVGRWEDIKGNKAVPGKRDERINNKFINASGSANFGSHKSSVRLMSNGRFELSHNSLMGGGGIIDVAPKVLASGQSDKTGTRTTVTTMGSTIGGGSSTRKRDGAKNRGSYEIDGYTIEMHHDNGLIHRELFLFEDERKNRIVIGDTVYWVDKDG
;
A
#
# COMPACT_ATOMS: atom_id res chain seq x y z
N MET A 1 -1.72 12.81 77.66
CA MET A 1 -2.09 11.38 77.42
C MET A 1 -2.83 11.31 76.09
N ARG A 2 -2.15 11.16 74.94
CA ARG A 2 -1.67 9.90 74.32
C ARG A 2 -2.76 8.83 74.21
N ILE A 3 -3.50 8.86 73.10
CA ILE A 3 -4.17 7.67 72.54
C ILE A 3 -3.31 7.19 71.38
N HIS A 4 -2.96 5.92 71.40
CA HIS A 4 -2.02 5.27 70.49
C HIS A 4 -2.65 5.04 69.11
N ALA A 5 -1.85 5.32 68.09
CA ALA A 5 -2.09 4.96 66.71
C ALA A 5 -1.83 3.46 66.49
N PHE A 6 -2.78 2.79 65.85
CA PHE A 6 -2.57 1.55 65.11
C PHE A 6 -3.40 1.66 63.83
N ILE A 7 -2.74 1.88 62.70
CA ILE A 7 -3.33 1.64 61.37
C ILE A 7 -2.41 0.67 60.63
N ILE A 8 -3.01 -0.46 60.28
CA ILE A 8 -2.50 -1.54 59.47
C ILE A 8 -2.59 -1.14 57.98
N VAL A 9 -1.45 -1.24 57.30
CA VAL A 9 -1.20 -1.70 55.92
C VAL A 9 -2.15 -1.20 54.81
N LEU A 10 -1.59 -0.51 53.81
CA LEU A 10 -1.81 -0.89 52.41
C LEU A 10 -0.58 -0.52 51.57
N ILE A 11 0.11 -1.57 51.09
CA ILE A 11 1.14 -1.46 50.06
C ILE A 11 0.46 -0.93 48.80
N SER A 12 0.87 0.26 48.37
CA SER A 12 0.43 0.89 47.13
C SER A 12 0.87 0.05 45.93
N PHE A 13 0.00 -0.85 45.47
CA PHE A 13 0.00 -1.26 44.07
C PHE A 13 -0.40 -0.05 43.24
N LEU A 14 0.58 0.63 42.66
CA LEU A 14 0.33 1.54 41.54
C LEU A 14 -0.16 0.66 40.37
N PRO A 15 -1.39 0.87 39.85
CA PRO A 15 -1.72 0.30 38.56
C PRO A 15 -0.82 1.00 37.54
N SER A 16 0.09 0.24 36.94
CA SER A 16 0.72 0.64 35.69
C SER A 16 -0.40 0.97 34.71
N LEU A 17 -0.58 2.26 34.40
CA LEU A 17 -1.41 2.74 33.31
C LEU A 17 -0.78 2.28 31.99
N SER A 18 -0.92 0.99 31.67
CA SER A 18 -0.83 0.55 30.29
C SER A 18 -2.13 0.99 29.63
N HIS A 19 -2.08 2.03 28.80
CA HIS A 19 -3.19 2.30 27.89
C HIS A 19 -3.37 1.07 27.01
N ALA A 20 -4.39 0.25 27.30
CA ALA A 20 -4.68 -0.92 26.50
C ALA A 20 -4.91 -0.48 25.05
N LEU A 21 -4.26 -1.15 24.09
CA LEU A 21 -4.58 -1.00 22.68
C LEU A 21 -5.98 -1.58 22.45
N ASP A 22 -7.03 -0.77 22.56
CA ASP A 22 -8.42 -1.21 22.42
C ASP A 22 -8.61 -2.09 21.17
N GLY A 23 -9.13 -3.30 21.37
CA GLY A 23 -9.37 -4.28 20.31
C GLY A 23 -8.15 -5.11 19.90
N TRP A 24 -7.03 -5.03 20.63
CA TRP A 24 -5.83 -5.83 20.40
C TRP A 24 -5.41 -6.59 21.65
N GLU A 25 -5.06 -7.85 21.44
CA GLU A 25 -4.34 -8.66 22.42
C GLU A 25 -2.84 -8.45 22.24
N LYS A 26 -2.16 -8.22 23.35
CA LYS A 26 -0.70 -8.11 23.42
C LYS A 26 -0.17 -9.27 24.22
N ASP A 27 0.78 -9.99 23.64
CA ASP A 27 1.37 -11.19 24.23
C ASP A 27 2.90 -11.18 24.05
N GLN A 28 3.61 -11.95 24.88
CA GLN A 28 5.04 -12.20 24.76
C GLN A 28 5.27 -13.68 24.49
N HIS A 29 5.77 -14.01 23.30
CA HIS A 29 6.03 -15.39 22.92
C HIS A 29 7.37 -15.49 22.17
N ASN A 30 8.21 -16.46 22.54
CA ASN A 30 9.54 -16.68 21.96
C ASN A 30 10.43 -15.42 21.90
N GLY A 31 10.38 -14.56 22.93
CA GLY A 31 11.17 -13.33 22.97
C GLY A 31 10.71 -12.25 21.99
N LEU A 32 9.46 -12.31 21.51
CA LEU A 32 8.82 -11.31 20.66
C LEU A 32 7.62 -10.72 21.38
N LEU A 33 7.42 -9.40 21.24
CA LEU A 33 6.13 -8.78 21.52
C LEU A 33 5.21 -9.10 20.34
N ILE A 34 4.04 -9.67 20.58
CA ILE A 34 3.07 -10.03 19.55
C ILE A 34 1.76 -9.30 19.81
N TYR A 35 1.19 -8.73 18.76
CA TYR A 35 -0.09 -8.03 18.78
C TYR A 35 -1.05 -8.67 17.80
N ARG A 36 -2.22 -9.09 18.29
CA ARG A 36 -3.28 -9.71 17.49
C ARG A 36 -4.59 -8.97 17.66
N PRO A 37 -5.39 -8.75 16.60
CA PRO A 37 -6.73 -8.21 16.77
C PRO A 37 -7.63 -9.22 17.50
N VAL A 38 -8.42 -8.76 18.48
CA VAL A 38 -9.39 -9.59 19.23
C VAL A 38 -10.50 -10.13 18.33
N SER A 39 -10.84 -9.42 17.25
CA SER A 39 -11.98 -9.71 16.37
C SER A 39 -11.58 -10.29 15.01
N LEU A 40 -10.57 -11.17 14.98
CA LEU A 40 -10.09 -11.80 13.76
C LEU A 40 -11.04 -12.93 13.33
N ALA A 41 -11.47 -12.94 12.06
CA ALA A 41 -12.34 -14.00 11.54
C ALA A 41 -11.60 -15.35 11.45
N ASP A 42 -12.34 -16.46 11.60
CA ASP A 42 -11.79 -17.82 11.55
C ASP A 42 -11.00 -18.06 10.25
N GLY A 43 -9.83 -18.72 10.38
CA GLY A 43 -8.93 -19.01 9.27
C GLY A 43 -8.19 -17.79 8.70
N LYS A 44 -8.33 -16.61 9.32
CA LYS A 44 -7.52 -15.43 8.99
C LYS A 44 -6.35 -15.28 9.94
N THR A 45 -5.27 -14.72 9.42
CA THR A 45 -4.02 -14.36 10.10
C THR A 45 -3.80 -12.87 9.88
N PHE A 46 -3.81 -12.09 10.96
CA PHE A 46 -3.27 -10.74 11.01
C PHE A 46 -2.54 -10.57 12.34
N LEU A 47 -1.26 -10.19 12.31
CA LEU A 47 -0.53 -9.82 13.52
C LEU A 47 0.58 -8.82 13.24
N TYR A 48 0.95 -8.08 14.29
CA TYR A 48 2.25 -7.44 14.37
C TYR A 48 3.11 -8.19 15.38
N ARG A 49 4.42 -8.19 15.15
CA ARG A 49 5.37 -8.60 16.18
C ARG A 49 6.63 -7.75 16.14
N ALA A 50 7.19 -7.45 17.30
CA ALA A 50 8.41 -6.69 17.43
C ALA A 50 9.53 -7.56 18.02
N ALA A 51 10.70 -7.47 17.39
CA ALA A 51 11.91 -8.09 17.91
C ALA A 51 12.56 -7.18 18.96
N PRO A 52 13.40 -7.75 19.85
CA PRO A 52 14.15 -6.97 20.83
C PRO A 52 15.04 -5.93 20.14
N PRO A 53 15.32 -4.79 20.79
CA PRO A 53 16.28 -3.85 20.27
C PRO A 53 17.67 -4.50 20.22
N GLU A 54 18.40 -4.26 19.13
CA GLU A 54 19.77 -4.75 18.94
C GLU A 54 20.72 -3.58 18.76
N SER A 55 21.95 -3.74 19.25
CA SER A 55 23.02 -2.79 18.96
C SER A 55 23.34 -2.79 17.45
N LEU A 56 23.45 -1.60 16.89
CA LEU A 56 23.93 -1.34 15.54
C LEU A 56 25.43 -1.61 15.44
N SER A 57 26.17 -1.47 16.55
CA SER A 57 27.61 -1.72 16.63
C SER A 57 28.36 -0.95 15.54
N GLY A 58 28.01 0.33 15.35
CA GLY A 58 28.60 1.23 14.36
C GLY A 58 28.14 1.02 12.91
N ARG A 59 27.20 0.11 12.63
CA ARG A 59 26.60 -0.05 11.28
C ARG A 59 25.51 0.97 11.04
N SER A 60 25.25 1.30 9.76
CA SER A 60 24.08 2.09 9.40
C SER A 60 22.78 1.31 9.69
N LEU A 61 21.69 2.02 10.00
CA LEU A 61 20.36 1.39 10.16
C LEU A 61 19.98 0.56 8.93
N ARG A 62 20.34 1.02 7.72
CA ARG A 62 20.05 0.31 6.47
C ARG A 62 20.79 -1.02 6.36
N ASP A 63 22.07 -1.04 6.70
CA ASP A 63 22.89 -2.26 6.63
C ASP A 63 22.48 -3.26 7.72
N TRP A 64 22.23 -2.78 8.93
CA TRP A 64 21.68 -3.60 10.01
C TRP A 64 20.32 -4.17 9.62
N PHE A 65 19.39 -3.33 9.14
CA PHE A 65 18.03 -3.74 8.78
C PHE A 65 18.04 -4.76 7.64
N SER A 66 18.86 -4.53 6.62
CA SER A 66 19.07 -5.47 5.51
C SER A 66 19.51 -6.86 5.99
N ALA A 67 20.49 -6.92 6.90
CA ALA A 67 20.95 -8.18 7.47
C ALA A 67 19.89 -8.84 8.37
N LYS A 68 19.19 -8.03 9.17
CA LYS A 68 18.15 -8.47 10.11
C LYS A 68 16.99 -9.12 9.37
N ILE A 69 16.43 -8.44 8.35
CA ILE A 69 15.31 -8.98 7.59
C ILE A 69 15.72 -10.22 6.79
N ALA A 70 16.94 -10.30 6.24
CA ALA A 70 17.39 -11.49 5.53
C ALA A 70 17.30 -12.75 6.42
N ASN A 71 17.75 -12.66 7.68
CA ASN A 71 17.65 -13.77 8.64
C ASN A 71 16.19 -14.08 9.05
N MET A 72 15.33 -13.06 9.17
CA MET A 72 13.90 -13.26 9.47
C MET A 72 13.15 -13.91 8.30
N GLN A 73 13.58 -13.63 7.05
CA GLN A 73 12.95 -14.15 5.84
C GLN A 73 13.23 -15.64 5.61
N ASP A 74 14.43 -16.11 5.95
CA ASP A 74 14.83 -17.52 5.85
C ASP A 74 13.89 -18.48 6.62
N GLN A 75 13.03 -17.94 7.50
CA GLN A 75 12.12 -18.69 8.37
C GLN A 75 10.64 -18.64 7.91
N LEU A 76 10.35 -17.95 6.79
CA LEU A 76 8.98 -17.67 6.30
C LEU A 76 8.61 -18.39 4.99
N GLY A 77 9.48 -19.26 4.47
CA GLY A 77 9.25 -19.96 3.21
C GLY A 77 9.74 -19.18 1.97
N GLU A 78 9.29 -19.59 0.79
CA GLU A 78 9.81 -19.07 -0.49
C GLU A 78 9.23 -17.68 -0.80
N PRO A 79 10.07 -16.64 -0.98
CA PRO A 79 9.61 -15.31 -1.33
C PRO A 79 9.06 -15.28 -2.76
N LEU A 80 7.92 -14.63 -2.95
CA LEU A 80 7.27 -14.52 -4.26
C LEU A 80 7.88 -13.39 -5.14
N GLU A 81 8.60 -12.45 -4.51
CA GLU A 81 9.27 -11.32 -5.17
C GLU A 81 10.68 -11.06 -4.62
N ARG A 82 11.47 -10.27 -5.37
CA ARG A 82 12.69 -9.65 -4.84
C ARG A 82 12.30 -8.50 -3.91
N TRP A 83 12.93 -8.43 -2.74
CA TRP A 83 12.68 -7.38 -1.77
C TRP A 83 13.46 -6.10 -2.10
N GLU A 84 12.93 -4.98 -1.64
CA GLU A 84 13.53 -3.66 -1.77
C GLU A 84 13.34 -2.92 -0.44
N ILE A 85 14.42 -2.30 0.08
CA ILE A 85 14.34 -1.41 1.24
C ILE A 85 14.07 0.01 0.76
N LYS A 86 12.98 0.57 1.26
CA LYS A 86 12.55 1.95 1.00
C LYS A 86 12.79 2.80 2.24
N ALA A 87 13.18 4.05 2.01
CA ALA A 87 13.20 5.04 3.07
C ALA A 87 11.76 5.43 3.43
N GLU A 88 11.47 5.49 4.72
CA GLU A 88 10.21 5.97 5.27
C GLU A 88 10.45 7.31 5.98
N LYS A 89 9.39 7.97 6.44
CA LYS A 89 9.49 9.22 7.21
C LYS A 89 10.25 9.00 8.53
N ASN A 90 10.83 10.08 9.08
CA ASN A 90 11.52 10.09 10.38
C ASN A 90 12.70 9.10 10.43
N ASP A 91 13.48 8.98 9.36
CA ASP A 91 14.64 8.08 9.25
C ASP A 91 14.35 6.58 9.48
N HIS A 92 13.10 6.17 9.31
CA HIS A 92 12.72 4.76 9.36
C HIS A 92 12.91 4.08 8.01
N LEU A 93 12.98 2.76 8.02
CA LEU A 93 13.11 1.94 6.82
C LEU A 93 11.97 0.94 6.73
N GLY A 94 11.45 0.76 5.51
CA GLY A 94 10.37 -0.17 5.19
C GLY A 94 10.82 -1.22 4.19
N ALA A 95 10.32 -2.44 4.34
CA ALA A 95 10.43 -3.47 3.31
C ALA A 95 9.14 -4.31 3.27
N THR A 96 8.75 -4.78 2.09
CA THR A 96 7.55 -5.61 1.93
C THR A 96 7.81 -6.77 0.97
N ASN A 97 7.21 -7.93 1.25
CA ASN A 97 7.22 -9.06 0.34
C ASN A 97 5.97 -9.93 0.56
N SER A 98 5.72 -10.87 -0.35
CA SER A 98 4.72 -11.92 -0.18
C SER A 98 5.38 -13.29 -0.23
N TYR A 99 4.80 -14.27 0.45
CA TYR A 99 5.34 -15.62 0.62
C TYR A 99 4.26 -16.64 0.33
N GLY A 100 4.68 -17.81 -0.15
CA GLY A 100 3.83 -19.01 -0.18
C GLY A 100 4.15 -19.91 1.00
N ALA A 101 3.15 -20.25 1.81
CA ALA A 101 3.25 -21.30 2.81
C ALA A 101 3.22 -22.70 2.14
N PRO A 102 3.75 -23.75 2.79
CA PRO A 102 3.77 -25.12 2.25
C PRO A 102 2.39 -25.70 1.91
N ASP A 103 1.34 -25.22 2.57
CA ASP A 103 -0.07 -25.59 2.33
C ASP A 103 -0.71 -24.85 1.13
N GLY A 104 0.05 -23.97 0.47
CA GLY A 104 -0.42 -23.17 -0.67
C GLY A 104 -1.01 -21.81 -0.29
N GLU A 105 -1.10 -21.49 1.01
CA GLU A 105 -1.57 -20.19 1.48
C GLU A 105 -0.60 -19.07 1.07
N LYS A 106 -1.12 -17.93 0.63
CA LYS A 106 -0.30 -16.74 0.32
C LYS A 106 -0.52 -15.67 1.37
N PHE A 107 0.59 -15.17 1.91
CA PHE A 107 0.58 -14.11 2.91
C PHE A 107 1.55 -12.99 2.56
N SER A 108 1.25 -11.80 3.08
CA SER A 108 2.05 -10.60 2.94
C SER A 108 2.79 -10.30 4.24
N VAL A 109 4.04 -9.87 4.10
CA VAL A 109 4.88 -9.48 5.23
C VAL A 109 5.41 -8.08 4.99
N GLY A 110 5.18 -7.21 5.98
CA GLY A 110 5.79 -5.89 6.07
C GLY A 110 6.86 -5.88 7.17
N TYR A 111 7.96 -5.18 6.92
CA TYR A 111 8.99 -4.91 7.90
C TYR A 111 9.16 -3.41 8.04
N TYR A 112 9.33 -2.95 9.27
CA TYR A 112 9.59 -1.57 9.61
C TYR A 112 10.70 -1.51 10.65
N ALA A 113 11.69 -0.66 10.44
CA ALA A 113 12.79 -0.47 11.37
C ALA A 113 13.04 0.99 11.69
N GLY A 114 13.47 1.24 12.92
CA GLY A 114 13.83 2.56 13.43
C GLY A 114 14.86 2.47 14.55
N HIS A 115 15.39 3.62 14.94
CA HIS A 115 16.24 3.76 16.12
C HIS A 115 15.39 3.77 17.39
N LEU A 116 15.80 3.00 18.40
CA LEU A 116 15.32 3.15 19.76
C LEU A 116 16.13 4.24 20.49
N ASN A 117 17.43 4.30 20.22
CA ASN A 117 18.38 5.32 20.65
C ASN A 117 19.59 5.33 19.69
N ASP A 118 20.65 6.04 20.04
CA ASP A 118 21.81 6.28 19.16
C ASP A 118 22.56 5.00 18.70
N ASP A 119 22.55 3.93 19.50
CA ASP A 119 23.20 2.65 19.14
C ASP A 119 22.21 1.49 18.98
N GLN A 120 20.95 1.61 19.41
CA GLN A 120 20.00 0.50 19.35
C GLN A 120 18.93 0.72 18.28
N ALA A 121 18.66 -0.31 17.50
CA ALA A 121 17.59 -0.35 16.51
C ALA A 121 16.59 -1.46 16.81
N TYR A 122 15.33 -1.25 16.41
CA TYR A 122 14.25 -2.22 16.55
C TYR A 122 13.64 -2.53 15.19
N VAL A 123 12.96 -3.68 15.09
CA VAL A 123 12.18 -4.07 13.91
C VAL A 123 10.79 -4.55 14.31
N ILE A 124 9.79 -4.03 13.62
CA ILE A 124 8.40 -4.50 13.68
C ILE A 124 8.11 -5.23 12.38
N GLN A 125 7.51 -6.41 12.50
CA GLN A 125 7.05 -7.22 11.39
C GLN A 125 5.53 -7.31 11.44
N MET A 126 4.89 -7.01 10.32
CA MET A 126 3.48 -7.28 10.07
C MET A 126 3.34 -8.56 9.25
N ILE A 127 2.39 -9.41 9.61
CA ILE A 127 2.04 -10.62 8.86
C ILE A 127 0.54 -10.63 8.65
N ALA A 128 0.10 -10.82 7.41
CA ALA A 128 -1.30 -10.85 7.05
C ALA A 128 -1.56 -11.80 5.88
N ASN A 129 -2.70 -12.50 5.84
CA ASN A 129 -3.13 -13.12 4.58
C ASN A 129 -3.22 -12.04 3.47
N GLN A 130 -3.22 -12.45 2.20
CA GLN A 130 -3.55 -11.55 1.08
C GLN A 130 -5.05 -11.22 1.01
N ASP A 131 -5.59 -10.63 2.08
CA ASP A 131 -6.96 -10.14 2.17
C ASP A 131 -6.94 -8.62 2.37
N ILE A 132 -7.44 -7.88 1.39
CA ILE A 132 -7.43 -6.41 1.42
C ILE A 132 -8.28 -5.84 2.56
N TRP A 133 -9.36 -6.51 2.96
CA TRP A 133 -10.23 -6.04 4.04
C TRP A 133 -9.58 -6.18 5.40
N LEU A 134 -8.82 -7.25 5.57
CA LEU A 134 -8.00 -7.50 6.75
C LEU A 134 -6.91 -6.43 6.90
N LEU A 135 -6.25 -6.06 5.79
CA LEU A 135 -5.26 -4.99 5.76
C LEU A 135 -5.86 -3.61 6.03
N LEU A 136 -7.03 -3.30 5.46
CA LEU A 136 -7.72 -2.03 5.73
C LEU A 136 -8.24 -1.97 7.17
N ARG A 137 -8.70 -3.09 7.73
CA ARG A 137 -9.28 -3.10 9.08
C ARG A 137 -8.21 -2.95 10.17
N TYR A 138 -7.06 -3.60 10.01
CA TYR A 138 -6.05 -3.70 11.07
C TYR A 138 -4.72 -3.02 10.74
N GLY A 139 -4.42 -2.77 9.46
CA GLY A 139 -3.22 -2.06 9.00
C GLY A 139 -3.11 -0.63 9.56
N PHE A 140 -4.25 0.05 9.74
CA PHE A 140 -4.27 1.42 10.29
C PHE A 140 -3.85 1.50 11.77
N ALA A 141 -3.77 0.38 12.51
CA ALA A 141 -3.33 0.39 13.90
C ALA A 141 -1.80 0.49 14.06
N PHE A 142 -1.02 0.41 12.98
CA PHE A 142 0.44 0.29 13.04
C PHE A 142 1.12 1.31 13.94
N ASP A 143 0.70 2.58 13.97
CA ASP A 143 1.39 3.59 14.78
C ASP A 143 1.10 3.43 16.27
N LYS A 144 -0.13 3.03 16.64
CA LYS A 144 -0.46 2.71 18.04
C LYS A 144 0.37 1.52 18.50
N ILE A 145 0.52 0.53 17.61
CA ILE A 145 1.36 -0.65 17.85
C ILE A 145 2.83 -0.24 17.94
N ALA A 146 3.34 0.58 17.03
CA ALA A 146 4.74 1.02 17.02
C ALA A 146 5.07 1.94 18.20
N ALA A 147 4.12 2.75 18.67
CA ALA A 147 4.26 3.52 19.90
C ALA A 147 4.31 2.60 21.12
N ASP A 148 3.35 1.69 21.27
CA ASP A 148 3.34 0.73 22.38
C ASP A 148 4.57 -0.19 22.36
N VAL A 149 5.03 -0.61 21.18
CA VAL A 149 6.30 -1.34 21.01
C VAL A 149 7.45 -0.53 21.58
N ARG A 150 7.63 0.74 21.17
CA ARG A 150 8.73 1.59 21.67
C ARG A 150 8.66 1.82 23.18
N GLU A 151 7.47 1.92 23.76
CA GLU A 151 7.27 2.04 25.20
C GLU A 151 7.55 0.72 25.94
N SER A 152 7.31 -0.42 25.29
CA SER A 152 7.41 -1.74 25.90
C SER A 152 8.77 -2.41 25.75
N LEU A 153 9.51 -2.12 24.67
CA LEU A 153 10.81 -2.72 24.41
C LEU A 153 11.85 -2.46 25.52
N PRO A 154 11.91 -1.28 26.18
CA PRO A 154 12.87 -1.04 27.27
C PRO A 154 12.65 -1.92 28.51
N THR A 155 11.43 -2.41 28.74
CA THR A 155 11.05 -3.15 29.96
C THR A 155 10.73 -4.62 29.71
N ALA A 156 10.63 -5.05 28.44
CA ALA A 156 10.32 -6.42 28.08
C ALA A 156 11.53 -7.35 28.30
N LYS A 157 11.32 -8.47 29.01
CA LYS A 157 12.31 -9.55 29.12
C LYS A 157 12.27 -10.39 27.84
N LEU A 158 13.08 -10.02 26.86
CA LEU A 158 13.10 -10.69 25.56
C LEU A 158 14.37 -11.53 25.35
N SER A 159 14.22 -12.68 24.70
CA SER A 159 15.31 -13.60 24.33
C SER A 159 15.51 -13.62 22.81
N ALA A 160 16.56 -14.29 22.32
CA ALA A 160 16.81 -14.45 20.89
C ALA A 160 15.56 -15.02 20.17
N PRO A 161 15.01 -14.31 19.18
CA PRO A 161 13.70 -14.66 18.64
C PRO A 161 13.74 -15.84 17.67
N VAL A 162 12.73 -16.71 17.77
CA VAL A 162 12.38 -17.69 16.74
C VAL A 162 11.20 -17.13 15.95
N VAL A 163 11.41 -16.80 14.68
CA VAL A 163 10.53 -15.97 13.85
C VAL A 163 9.84 -16.87 12.82
N THR A 164 8.80 -17.60 13.22
CA THR A 164 8.03 -18.49 12.30
C THR A 164 6.67 -17.89 11.95
N HIS A 165 6.15 -18.16 10.75
CA HIS A 165 4.72 -18.00 10.48
C HIS A 165 3.97 -19.19 11.11
N PRO A 166 2.70 -19.04 11.57
CA PRO A 166 1.92 -20.18 12.05
C PRO A 166 1.88 -21.35 11.05
N ALA A 167 1.85 -21.05 9.74
CA ALA A 167 1.85 -22.04 8.65
C ALA A 167 3.25 -22.58 8.25
N THR A 168 4.36 -22.03 8.77
CA THR A 168 5.73 -22.41 8.34
C THR A 168 6.56 -23.12 9.41
N GLY A 169 5.92 -23.64 10.46
CA GLY A 169 6.55 -24.10 11.71
C GLY A 169 7.71 -25.12 11.62
N ASN A 170 8.03 -25.68 10.44
CA ASN A 170 9.06 -26.72 10.29
C ASN A 170 9.94 -26.54 9.03
N LEU A 171 10.71 -25.45 8.91
CA LEU A 171 11.70 -25.31 7.82
C LEU A 171 13.10 -24.95 8.33
N ARG A 172 14.12 -25.65 7.79
CA ARG A 172 15.57 -25.50 8.08
C ARG A 172 16.22 -24.51 7.10
N LYS A 173 17.16 -23.72 7.64
CA LYS A 173 17.87 -22.58 7.03
C LYS A 173 18.63 -22.88 5.72
N ARG A 174 18.63 -21.92 4.79
CA ARG A 174 19.62 -21.82 3.68
C ARG A 174 19.81 -20.35 3.27
N GLY A 175 21.04 -19.83 3.34
CA GLY A 175 21.34 -18.40 3.13
C GLY A 175 21.96 -18.06 1.76
N GLY A 176 21.76 -16.81 1.32
CA GLY A 176 22.45 -16.21 0.16
C GLY A 176 22.29 -14.67 0.06
N LYS A 177 23.40 -13.94 -0.12
CA LYS A 177 23.49 -12.45 -0.20
C LYS A 177 23.48 -11.93 -1.66
N LYS A 178 22.96 -10.70 -1.89
CA LYS A 178 23.37 -9.85 -3.04
C LYS A 178 23.19 -8.33 -2.79
N GLN A 179 24.00 -7.54 -3.48
CA GLN A 179 24.38 -6.13 -3.28
C GLN A 179 23.84 -5.23 -4.42
N GLU A 180 23.56 -3.96 -4.13
CA GLU A 180 23.00 -2.95 -5.06
C GLU A 180 23.92 -1.70 -5.18
N ARG A 181 23.90 -1.01 -6.34
CA ARG A 181 24.48 0.33 -6.56
C ARG A 181 23.53 1.21 -7.38
N SER A 182 23.42 2.49 -6.99
CA SER A 182 22.62 3.53 -7.64
C SER A 182 23.46 4.45 -8.56
N ALA A 183 22.80 5.16 -9.47
CA ALA A 183 23.38 6.24 -10.25
C ALA A 183 22.41 7.42 -10.39
N LYS A 184 22.99 8.63 -10.48
CA LYS A 184 22.41 9.98 -10.31
C LYS A 184 21.68 10.53 -11.55
N THR A 185 20.79 11.48 -11.28
CA THR A 185 19.76 12.07 -12.13
C THR A 185 20.24 13.28 -12.95
N ALA A 186 19.81 13.36 -14.22
CA ALA A 186 19.77 14.58 -15.03
C ALA A 186 18.35 15.17 -15.01
N LYS A 187 18.22 16.50 -15.18
CA LYS A 187 16.95 17.25 -15.03
C LYS A 187 15.90 16.73 -16.03
N SER A 188 14.93 15.97 -15.55
CA SER A 188 13.90 15.29 -16.33
C SER A 188 12.62 16.12 -16.43
N LEU A 189 11.87 15.95 -17.52
CA LEU A 189 10.45 16.35 -17.62
C LEU A 189 9.68 15.88 -16.39
N THR A 190 8.68 16.64 -15.96
CA THR A 190 7.74 16.16 -14.94
C THR A 190 6.92 14.99 -15.50
N ALA A 191 6.42 14.12 -14.63
CA ALA A 191 5.62 12.97 -15.05
C ALA A 191 4.36 13.40 -15.85
N GLY A 192 3.75 14.53 -15.51
CA GLY A 192 2.58 15.06 -16.22
C GLY A 192 2.91 15.59 -17.62
N GLU A 193 4.03 16.30 -17.79
CA GLU A 193 4.49 16.78 -19.10
C GLU A 193 4.86 15.61 -20.02
N LEU A 194 5.51 14.59 -19.47
CA LEU A 194 5.82 13.36 -20.20
C LEU A 194 4.54 12.65 -20.65
N GLN A 195 3.55 12.52 -19.75
CA GLN A 195 2.27 11.88 -20.06
C GLN A 195 1.51 12.61 -21.17
N ALA A 196 1.55 13.94 -21.17
CA ALA A 196 0.92 14.77 -22.20
C ALA A 196 1.61 14.58 -23.58
N GLN A 197 2.94 14.46 -23.61
CA GLN A 197 3.68 14.26 -24.86
C GLN A 197 3.48 12.88 -25.48
N ILE A 198 3.21 11.85 -24.67
CA ILE A 198 2.97 10.48 -25.15
C ILE A 198 1.50 10.21 -25.48
N ARG A 199 0.65 11.24 -25.51
CA ARG A 199 -0.77 11.13 -25.85
C ARG A 199 -1.02 11.62 -27.28
N THR A 200 -1.75 10.84 -28.08
CA THR A 200 -2.24 11.23 -29.41
C THR A 200 -3.62 11.90 -29.31
N ALA A 201 -4.17 12.31 -30.45
CA ALA A 201 -5.60 12.56 -30.53
C ALA A 201 -6.39 11.26 -30.20
N PRO A 202 -7.62 11.38 -29.68
CA PRO A 202 -8.44 10.23 -29.32
C PRO A 202 -8.61 9.25 -30.49
N GLY A 203 -8.25 7.98 -30.28
CA GLY A 203 -8.39 6.92 -31.29
C GLY A 203 -7.20 6.72 -32.22
N ASP A 204 -6.26 7.66 -32.29
CA ASP A 204 -5.07 7.61 -33.17
C ASP A 204 -3.85 6.92 -32.52
N GLY A 205 -4.06 6.28 -31.37
CA GLY A 205 -3.02 5.57 -30.63
C GLY A 205 -2.75 4.15 -31.12
N ALA A 206 -1.76 3.51 -30.51
CA ALA A 206 -1.26 2.20 -30.92
C ALA A 206 -2.13 1.00 -30.46
N LYS A 207 -3.46 1.13 -30.40
CA LYS A 207 -4.35 0.06 -29.93
C LYS A 207 -4.33 -1.18 -30.83
N ASP A 208 -4.22 -0.97 -32.15
CA ASP A 208 -4.29 -2.03 -33.16
C ASP A 208 -2.93 -2.72 -33.35
N GLU A 209 -1.88 -2.24 -32.69
CA GLU A 209 -0.54 -2.84 -32.67
C GLU A 209 -0.34 -3.81 -31.48
N LEU A 210 -1.37 -3.98 -30.64
CA LEU A 210 -1.30 -4.78 -29.43
C LEU A 210 -1.73 -6.23 -29.67
N GLU A 211 -0.86 -7.16 -29.28
CA GLU A 211 -1.24 -8.56 -29.05
C GLU A 211 -2.20 -8.64 -27.86
N THR A 212 -1.84 -8.00 -26.74
CA THR A 212 -2.65 -8.06 -25.52
C THR A 212 -2.23 -7.03 -24.46
N VAL A 213 -3.11 -6.81 -23.48
CA VAL A 213 -2.84 -6.04 -22.26
C VAL A 213 -2.82 -6.98 -21.07
N TRP A 214 -1.79 -6.86 -20.23
CA TRP A 214 -1.71 -7.55 -18.95
C TRP A 214 -1.71 -6.57 -17.80
N VAL A 215 -2.24 -6.97 -16.66
CA VAL A 215 -2.18 -6.18 -15.43
C VAL A 215 -1.71 -7.04 -14.27
N LYS A 216 -0.74 -6.53 -13.52
CA LYS A 216 -0.28 -7.10 -12.26
C LYS A 216 -0.66 -6.13 -11.14
N THR A 217 -1.49 -6.56 -10.20
CA THR A 217 -1.80 -5.78 -9.00
C THR A 217 -0.94 -6.25 -7.83
N LYS A 218 -0.06 -5.38 -7.32
CA LYS A 218 0.70 -5.63 -6.09
C LYS A 218 0.01 -4.97 -4.90
N ILE A 219 0.06 -5.64 -3.74
CA ILE A 219 -0.40 -5.06 -2.48
C ILE A 219 0.79 -4.41 -1.77
N ASN A 220 0.74 -3.09 -1.62
CA ASN A 220 1.62 -2.35 -0.73
C ASN A 220 1.04 -2.40 0.69
N VAL A 221 1.51 -3.38 1.44
CA VAL A 221 1.03 -3.72 2.78
C VAL A 221 1.25 -2.58 3.79
N MET A 222 2.35 -1.85 3.68
CA MET A 222 2.67 -0.72 4.59
C MET A 222 1.72 0.47 4.42
N ARG A 223 1.18 0.66 3.21
CA ARG A 223 0.27 1.76 2.89
C ARG A 223 -1.16 1.30 2.64
N GLY A 224 -1.47 0.03 2.85
CA GLY A 224 -2.76 -0.57 2.51
C GLY A 224 -3.20 -0.25 1.08
N LYS A 225 -2.26 -0.12 0.13
CA LYS A 225 -2.50 0.39 -1.23
C LYS A 225 -2.37 -0.73 -2.26
N LEU A 226 -3.26 -0.77 -3.24
CA LEU A 226 -3.09 -1.57 -4.45
C LEU A 226 -2.31 -0.77 -5.50
N GLU A 227 -1.24 -1.36 -6.03
CA GLU A 227 -0.37 -0.77 -7.05
C GLU A 227 -0.47 -1.62 -8.32
N PRO A 228 -1.15 -1.13 -9.38
CA PRO A 228 -1.20 -1.83 -10.65
C PRO A 228 0.09 -1.59 -11.43
N THR A 229 0.50 -2.59 -12.20
CA THR A 229 1.45 -2.45 -13.30
C THR A 229 0.77 -3.00 -14.55
N THR A 230 0.40 -2.10 -15.46
CA THR A 230 -0.19 -2.46 -16.74
C THR A 230 0.90 -2.62 -17.79
N TYR A 231 0.85 -3.71 -18.55
CA TYR A 231 1.76 -4.03 -19.64
C TYR A 231 0.99 -3.98 -20.95
N PHE A 232 1.48 -3.21 -21.91
CA PHE A 232 1.07 -3.33 -23.30
C PHE A 232 2.07 -4.25 -24.01
N LEU A 233 1.58 -5.38 -24.50
CA LEU A 233 2.38 -6.34 -25.26
C LEU A 233 2.06 -6.14 -26.73
N PHE A 234 3.03 -5.64 -27.49
CA PHE A 234 2.88 -5.33 -28.91
C PHE A 234 3.13 -6.57 -29.76
N GLU A 235 2.49 -6.65 -30.92
CA GLU A 235 2.66 -7.77 -31.87
C GLU A 235 4.12 -7.95 -32.32
N ASP A 236 4.90 -6.85 -32.37
CA ASP A 236 6.33 -6.85 -32.71
C ASP A 236 7.25 -7.48 -31.64
N GLY A 237 6.68 -7.97 -30.53
CA GLY A 237 7.43 -8.56 -29.41
C GLY A 237 7.99 -7.54 -28.42
N THR A 238 7.74 -6.24 -28.60
CA THR A 238 8.10 -5.19 -27.63
C THR A 238 7.01 -5.03 -26.56
N ALA A 239 7.42 -4.60 -25.37
CA ALA A 239 6.51 -4.41 -24.23
C ALA A 239 6.68 -3.02 -23.63
N TYR A 240 5.57 -2.29 -23.46
CA TYR A 240 5.53 -1.06 -22.67
C TYR A 240 5.01 -1.38 -21.26
N ILE A 241 5.73 -0.90 -20.24
CA ILE A 241 5.54 -1.30 -18.85
C ILE A 241 5.02 -0.12 -18.02
N ASP A 242 4.09 -0.38 -17.12
CA ASP A 242 3.48 0.63 -16.24
C ASP A 242 2.75 1.72 -17.06
N ALA A 243 1.89 1.23 -17.97
CA ALA A 243 1.06 2.04 -18.85
C ALA A 243 -0.07 2.74 -18.10
N ARG A 244 -0.33 4.00 -18.45
CA ARG A 244 -1.36 4.86 -17.84
C ARG A 244 -2.26 5.57 -18.87
N THR A 245 -1.78 5.74 -20.10
CA THR A 245 -2.59 6.23 -21.23
C THR A 245 -3.31 5.05 -21.86
N PRO A 246 -4.59 5.18 -22.26
CA PRO A 246 -5.25 4.16 -23.07
C PRO A 246 -4.44 3.84 -24.33
N PRO A 247 -4.38 2.56 -24.77
CA PRO A 247 -3.79 2.21 -26.06
C PRO A 247 -4.32 3.05 -27.22
N ALA A 248 -5.62 3.35 -27.22
CA ALA A 248 -6.29 4.14 -28.25
C ALA A 248 -5.80 5.60 -28.33
N ASP A 249 -5.12 6.08 -27.29
CA ASP A 249 -4.61 7.45 -27.21
C ASP A 249 -3.08 7.46 -27.00
N PHE A 250 -2.39 6.32 -27.12
CA PHE A 250 -0.98 6.16 -26.75
C PHE A 250 -0.05 6.30 -27.96
N ASN A 251 0.86 7.28 -27.88
CA ASN A 251 1.91 7.50 -28.88
C ASN A 251 3.13 6.62 -28.56
N ALA A 252 3.11 5.38 -29.05
CA ALA A 252 4.19 4.41 -28.84
C ALA A 252 5.55 4.91 -29.36
N ALA A 253 5.60 5.57 -30.52
CA ALA A 253 6.85 6.08 -31.09
C ALA A 253 7.48 7.19 -30.23
N THR A 254 6.68 8.16 -29.79
CA THR A 254 7.15 9.22 -28.89
C THR A 254 7.57 8.66 -27.53
N SER A 255 6.81 7.71 -26.97
CA SER A 255 7.19 7.03 -25.74
C SER A 255 8.49 6.23 -25.91
N LYS A 256 8.70 5.49 -27.00
CA LYS A 256 9.97 4.77 -27.27
C LYS A 256 11.16 5.75 -27.24
N ARG A 257 11.01 6.95 -27.81
CA ARG A 257 12.04 8.00 -27.82
C ARG A 257 12.32 8.58 -26.43
N LEU A 258 11.28 8.87 -25.65
CA LEU A 258 11.41 9.55 -24.35
C LEU A 258 11.66 8.60 -23.17
N GLU A 259 11.16 7.36 -23.25
CA GLU A 259 11.09 6.40 -22.15
C GLU A 259 11.75 5.05 -22.47
N GLY A 260 12.42 4.93 -23.63
CA GLY A 260 12.97 3.66 -24.13
C GLY A 260 13.88 2.92 -23.14
N GLY A 261 14.70 3.64 -22.38
CA GLY A 261 15.62 3.05 -21.40
C GLY A 261 14.97 2.61 -20.08
N SER A 262 13.72 3.02 -19.80
CA SER A 262 13.09 2.81 -18.49
C SER A 262 11.80 2.00 -18.54
N LYS A 263 11.00 2.17 -19.61
CA LYS A 263 9.64 1.63 -19.73
C LYS A 263 9.47 0.61 -20.85
N TRP A 264 10.40 0.56 -21.80
CA TRP A 264 10.33 -0.36 -22.94
C TRP A 264 11.20 -1.60 -22.74
N GLY A 265 10.61 -2.76 -22.94
CA GLY A 265 11.25 -4.06 -22.87
C GLY A 265 10.80 -4.97 -24.01
N HIS A 266 11.02 -6.26 -23.83
CA HIS A 266 10.55 -7.29 -24.77
C HIS A 266 9.66 -8.27 -24.05
N TRP A 267 8.74 -8.91 -24.75
CA TRP A 267 7.97 -10.02 -24.24
C TRP A 267 8.08 -11.24 -25.15
N ARG A 268 7.69 -12.40 -24.62
CA ARG A 268 7.52 -13.63 -25.39
C ARG A 268 6.49 -14.54 -24.72
N LYS A 269 5.89 -15.42 -25.50
CA LYS A 269 5.09 -16.54 -24.99
C LYS A 269 5.96 -17.80 -24.95
N ARG A 270 6.11 -18.43 -23.79
CA ARG A 270 6.89 -19.68 -23.64
C ARG A 270 6.19 -20.60 -22.65
N GLY A 271 5.90 -21.84 -23.05
CA GLY A 271 5.25 -22.82 -22.17
C GLY A 271 3.85 -22.38 -21.72
N GLY A 272 3.11 -21.67 -22.56
CA GLY A 272 1.77 -21.16 -22.25
C GLY A 272 1.73 -19.90 -21.39
N THR A 273 2.85 -19.44 -20.85
CA THR A 273 2.93 -18.21 -20.04
C THR A 273 3.52 -17.04 -20.83
N TYR A 274 3.13 -15.82 -20.46
CA TYR A 274 3.73 -14.58 -20.97
C TYR A 274 4.90 -14.19 -20.08
N GLN A 275 6.06 -13.94 -20.71
CA GLN A 275 7.28 -13.50 -20.05
C GLN A 275 7.66 -12.12 -20.53
N VAL A 276 8.16 -11.28 -19.62
CA VAL A 276 8.69 -9.95 -19.95
C VAL A 276 10.16 -9.84 -19.54
N LYS A 277 10.96 -9.22 -20.42
CA LYS A 277 12.33 -8.79 -20.15
C LYS A 277 12.34 -7.27 -19.98
N ARG A 278 12.31 -6.82 -18.72
CA ARG A 278 12.32 -5.39 -18.38
C ARG A 278 13.71 -4.79 -18.58
N PRO A 279 13.82 -3.53 -19.04
CA PRO A 279 15.10 -2.91 -19.42
C PRO A 279 16.11 -2.88 -18.25
N LYS A 280 15.67 -2.50 -17.05
CA LYS A 280 16.55 -2.44 -15.86
C LYS A 280 16.93 -3.80 -15.27
N VAL A 281 16.13 -4.84 -15.52
CA VAL A 281 16.34 -6.17 -14.92
C VAL A 281 17.13 -7.08 -15.86
N GLY A 282 16.94 -6.93 -17.17
CA GLY A 282 17.72 -7.62 -18.19
C GLY A 282 17.49 -9.13 -18.30
N ARG A 283 16.53 -9.71 -17.56
CA ARG A 283 16.18 -11.14 -17.59
C ARG A 283 14.70 -11.35 -17.86
N TRP A 284 14.38 -12.52 -18.40
CA TRP A 284 13.01 -12.97 -18.60
C TRP A 284 12.36 -13.32 -17.26
N GLU A 285 11.16 -12.81 -17.03
CA GLU A 285 10.34 -13.10 -15.86
C GLU A 285 8.90 -13.33 -16.29
N ASP A 286 8.22 -14.31 -15.70
CA ASP A 286 6.79 -14.51 -15.93
C ASP A 286 6.00 -13.30 -15.42
N ILE A 287 5.03 -12.85 -16.22
CA ILE A 287 4.09 -11.82 -15.80
C ILE A 287 3.11 -12.49 -14.81
N LYS A 288 3.38 -12.34 -13.51
CA LYS A 288 2.50 -12.80 -12.41
C LYS A 288 1.29 -11.88 -12.25
N GLY A 289 0.44 -11.80 -13.27
CA GLY A 289 -0.76 -10.96 -13.30
C GLY A 289 -1.92 -11.68 -14.00
N ASN A 290 -2.85 -10.89 -14.55
CA ASN A 290 -3.96 -11.38 -15.35
C ASN A 290 -3.91 -10.73 -16.74
N LYS A 291 -4.43 -11.44 -17.75
CA LYS A 291 -4.80 -10.82 -19.02
C LYS A 291 -5.95 -9.85 -18.72
N ALA A 292 -5.73 -8.57 -18.98
CA ALA A 292 -6.73 -7.54 -18.75
C ALA A 292 -7.91 -7.72 -19.71
N VAL A 293 -9.11 -7.41 -19.25
CA VAL A 293 -10.33 -7.49 -20.07
C VAL A 293 -10.76 -6.07 -20.43
N PRO A 294 -10.88 -5.73 -21.73
CA PRO A 294 -11.38 -4.42 -22.14
C PRO A 294 -12.87 -4.31 -21.88
N GLY A 295 -13.37 -3.08 -21.75
CA GLY A 295 -14.80 -2.84 -21.80
C GLY A 295 -15.33 -2.93 -23.23
N LYS A 296 -16.60 -3.28 -23.38
CA LYS A 296 -17.28 -3.19 -24.68
C LYS A 296 -17.60 -1.73 -24.98
N ARG A 297 -17.66 -1.40 -26.27
CA ARG A 297 -18.17 -0.10 -26.71
C ARG A 297 -19.57 0.12 -26.13
N ASP A 298 -19.75 1.27 -25.51
CA ASP A 298 -20.99 1.66 -24.83
C ASP A 298 -21.40 0.75 -23.66
N GLU A 299 -20.48 -0.02 -23.09
CA GLU A 299 -20.77 -0.88 -21.93
C GLU A 299 -21.32 -0.03 -20.77
N ARG A 300 -22.49 -0.44 -20.25
CA ARG A 300 -23.11 0.16 -19.08
C ARG A 300 -22.87 -0.71 -17.86
N ILE A 301 -22.18 -0.14 -16.88
CA ILE A 301 -21.87 -0.78 -15.62
C ILE A 301 -22.82 -0.22 -14.56
N ASN A 302 -23.37 -1.08 -13.71
CA ASN A 302 -24.20 -0.66 -12.56
C ASN A 302 -23.55 -1.15 -11.28
N ASN A 303 -22.49 -0.47 -10.86
CA ASN A 303 -21.73 -0.87 -9.68
C ASN A 303 -21.00 0.31 -9.05
N LYS A 304 -20.66 0.18 -7.77
CA LYS A 304 -19.81 1.10 -7.04
C LYS A 304 -18.47 0.42 -6.79
N PHE A 305 -17.41 1.02 -7.29
CA PHE A 305 -16.06 0.57 -7.04
C PHE A 305 -15.39 1.51 -6.05
N ILE A 306 -14.66 0.95 -5.10
CA ILE A 306 -13.97 1.69 -4.05
C ILE A 306 -12.48 1.43 -4.17
N ASN A 307 -11.70 2.45 -3.85
CA ASN A 307 -10.28 2.36 -3.57
C ASN A 307 -10.06 2.91 -2.17
N ALA A 308 -9.15 2.31 -1.44
CA ALA A 308 -8.70 2.83 -0.16
C ALA A 308 -7.21 2.58 -0.03
N SER A 309 -6.55 3.52 0.64
CA SER A 309 -5.17 3.40 1.06
C SER A 309 -4.97 4.19 2.34
N GLY A 310 -3.90 3.90 3.05
CA GLY A 310 -3.44 4.75 4.12
C GLY A 310 -2.61 4.00 5.15
N SER A 311 -2.18 4.78 6.11
CA SER A 311 -1.50 4.32 7.32
C SER A 311 -1.63 5.45 8.34
N ALA A 312 -1.40 5.15 9.61
CA ALA A 312 -1.48 6.17 10.63
C ALA A 312 -0.40 7.29 10.45
N ASN A 313 0.73 7.01 9.81
CA ASN A 313 1.82 7.98 9.54
C ASN A 313 1.61 8.86 8.28
N PHE A 314 0.78 8.41 7.34
CA PHE A 314 0.62 9.05 6.02
C PHE A 314 -0.81 9.55 5.76
N GLY A 315 -1.71 9.37 6.73
CA GLY A 315 -3.13 9.61 6.54
C GLY A 315 -3.84 8.48 5.80
N SER A 316 -5.16 8.56 5.73
CA SER A 316 -6.00 7.65 4.97
C SER A 316 -6.63 8.36 3.78
N HIS A 317 -6.88 7.60 2.72
CA HIS A 317 -7.55 8.02 1.52
C HIS A 317 -8.56 6.94 1.16
N LYS A 318 -9.78 7.32 0.84
CA LYS A 318 -10.79 6.46 0.26
C LYS A 318 -11.40 7.18 -0.92
N SER A 319 -11.40 6.57 -2.08
CA SER A 319 -12.13 7.08 -3.24
C SER A 319 -13.15 6.06 -3.72
N SER A 320 -14.17 6.52 -4.44
CA SER A 320 -15.09 5.63 -5.12
C SER A 320 -15.50 6.17 -6.48
N VAL A 321 -15.81 5.24 -7.38
CA VAL A 321 -16.38 5.47 -8.70
C VAL A 321 -17.66 4.64 -8.77
N ARG A 322 -18.81 5.31 -8.78
CA ARG A 322 -20.10 4.67 -9.05
C ARG A 322 -20.41 4.87 -10.52
N LEU A 323 -20.47 3.77 -11.26
CA LEU A 323 -20.94 3.74 -12.65
C LEU A 323 -22.38 3.24 -12.64
N MET A 324 -23.26 3.92 -13.38
CA MET A 324 -24.68 3.64 -13.43
C MET A 324 -25.10 3.13 -14.82
N SER A 325 -26.17 2.32 -14.85
CA SER A 325 -26.71 1.73 -16.08
C SER A 325 -27.21 2.76 -17.11
N ASN A 326 -27.57 3.96 -16.66
CA ASN A 326 -27.96 5.08 -17.51
C ASN A 326 -26.76 5.85 -18.10
N GLY A 327 -25.53 5.35 -17.95
CA GLY A 327 -24.33 6.00 -18.49
C GLY A 327 -23.83 7.18 -17.65
N ARG A 328 -24.34 7.35 -16.42
CA ARG A 328 -23.87 8.40 -15.50
C ARG A 328 -22.82 7.85 -14.53
N PHE A 329 -21.94 8.71 -14.05
CA PHE A 329 -21.00 8.39 -12.98
C PHE A 329 -21.11 9.34 -11.78
N GLU A 330 -20.69 8.86 -10.61
CA GLU A 330 -20.42 9.67 -9.43
C GLU A 330 -19.03 9.29 -8.86
N LEU A 331 -18.25 10.31 -8.49
CA LEU A 331 -16.96 10.17 -7.82
C LEU A 331 -17.10 10.60 -6.37
N SER A 332 -16.40 9.93 -5.47
CA SER A 332 -16.21 10.41 -4.10
C SER A 332 -14.77 10.27 -3.69
N HIS A 333 -14.28 11.20 -2.87
CA HIS A 333 -12.94 11.20 -2.32
C HIS A 333 -13.00 11.63 -0.86
N ASN A 334 -12.41 10.85 0.01
CA ASN A 334 -12.26 11.13 1.42
C ASN A 334 -10.77 11.01 1.74
N SER A 335 -10.26 11.94 2.52
CA SER A 335 -8.88 11.95 3.00
C SER A 335 -8.86 12.37 4.45
N LEU A 336 -7.95 11.79 5.21
CA LEU A 336 -7.61 12.18 6.58
C LEU A 336 -6.10 12.22 6.67
N MET A 337 -5.55 13.33 7.14
CA MET A 337 -4.13 13.57 7.34
C MET A 337 -3.93 13.95 8.81
N GLY A 338 -2.93 13.36 9.47
CA GLY A 338 -2.62 13.68 10.86
C GLY A 338 -1.13 13.49 11.16
N GLY A 339 -0.55 14.40 11.94
CA GLY A 339 0.81 14.27 12.44
C GLY A 339 0.90 13.25 13.59
N GLY A 340 1.79 12.28 13.47
CA GLY A 340 2.11 11.31 14.53
C GLY A 340 2.91 11.98 15.66
N GLY A 341 2.26 12.26 16.78
CA GLY A 341 2.85 12.74 18.02
C GLY A 341 1.99 12.34 19.22
N ILE A 342 2.57 12.31 20.43
CA ILE A 342 1.84 12.06 21.69
C ILE A 342 1.05 13.32 22.06
N ILE A 343 -0.21 13.19 22.51
CA ILE A 343 -1.13 14.33 22.78
C ILE A 343 -0.58 15.29 23.84
N ASP A 344 0.29 14.81 24.72
CA ASP A 344 0.79 15.57 25.87
C ASP A 344 2.13 16.28 25.65
N VAL A 345 2.74 16.19 24.46
CA VAL A 345 4.06 16.80 24.19
C VAL A 345 3.97 18.02 23.27
N ALA A 346 2.95 18.11 22.38
CA ALA A 346 2.75 19.24 21.46
C ALA A 346 1.32 19.30 20.85
N PRO A 347 0.82 20.47 20.43
CA PRO A 347 -0.46 20.59 19.71
C PRO A 347 -0.43 19.82 18.37
N LYS A 348 -1.46 18.99 18.14
CA LYS A 348 -1.66 18.18 16.93
C LYS A 348 -2.42 18.95 15.88
N VAL A 349 -2.07 18.75 14.60
CA VAL A 349 -2.88 19.19 13.46
C VAL A 349 -3.46 17.97 12.76
N LEU A 350 -4.78 17.94 12.63
CA LEU A 350 -5.54 16.98 11.83
C LEU A 350 -6.20 17.73 10.67
N ALA A 351 -6.12 17.18 9.46
CA ALA A 351 -6.82 17.70 8.30
C ALA A 351 -7.65 16.59 7.66
N SER A 352 -8.92 16.83 7.39
CA SER A 352 -9.79 15.91 6.66
C SER A 352 -10.38 16.60 5.45
N GLY A 353 -10.39 15.94 4.30
CA GLY A 353 -11.04 16.39 3.09
C GLY A 353 -12.09 15.39 2.62
N GLN A 354 -13.24 15.87 2.21
CA GLN A 354 -14.27 15.10 1.50
C GLN A 354 -14.64 15.84 0.22
N SER A 355 -14.81 15.12 -0.89
CA SER A 355 -15.27 15.66 -2.17
C SER A 355 -16.20 14.64 -2.81
N ASP A 356 -17.45 15.02 -3.01
CA ASP A 356 -18.47 14.17 -3.64
C ASP A 356 -19.40 15.00 -4.54
N LYS A 357 -20.51 14.40 -5.01
CA LYS A 357 -21.49 15.06 -5.87
C LYS A 357 -22.13 16.33 -5.29
N THR A 358 -22.03 16.56 -3.98
CA THR A 358 -22.55 17.75 -3.30
C THR A 358 -21.51 18.86 -3.18
N GLY A 359 -20.23 18.52 -3.34
CA GLY A 359 -19.11 19.44 -3.31
C GLY A 359 -17.98 18.99 -2.39
N THR A 360 -17.06 19.91 -2.15
CA THR A 360 -15.85 19.68 -1.36
C THR A 360 -16.01 20.29 0.04
N ARG A 361 -15.63 19.54 1.07
CA ARG A 361 -15.49 20.00 2.45
C ARG A 361 -14.10 19.67 2.95
N THR A 362 -13.39 20.66 3.47
CA THR A 362 -12.10 20.45 4.12
C THR A 362 -12.18 21.00 5.53
N THR A 363 -11.75 20.22 6.50
CA THR A 363 -11.65 20.61 7.91
C THR A 363 -10.21 20.47 8.35
N VAL A 364 -9.69 21.47 9.04
CA VAL A 364 -8.41 21.41 9.74
C VAL A 364 -8.67 21.70 11.21
N THR A 365 -8.16 20.85 12.09
CA THR A 365 -8.35 20.96 13.54
C THR A 365 -6.99 20.90 14.22
N THR A 366 -6.76 21.79 15.18
CA THR A 366 -5.63 21.77 16.08
C THR A 366 -6.08 21.37 17.49
N MET A 367 -5.36 20.44 18.12
CA MET A 367 -5.70 19.94 19.46
C MET A 367 -4.45 19.75 20.31
N GLY A 368 -4.39 20.39 21.48
CA GLY A 368 -3.41 20.17 22.55
C GLY A 368 -4.08 20.20 23.92
N SER A 369 -3.33 19.95 24.99
CA SER A 369 -3.85 19.89 26.36
C SER A 369 -4.54 21.18 26.85
N THR A 370 -4.16 22.34 26.29
CA THR A 370 -4.69 23.66 26.68
C THR A 370 -5.14 24.54 25.51
N ILE A 371 -5.01 24.07 24.27
CA ILE A 371 -5.32 24.84 23.05
C ILE A 371 -6.11 23.97 22.08
N GLY A 372 -7.28 24.44 21.65
CA GLY A 372 -8.10 23.80 20.63
C GLY A 372 -8.64 24.83 19.65
N GLY A 373 -8.57 24.52 18.36
CA GLY A 373 -9.07 25.40 17.31
C GLY A 373 -9.32 24.63 16.01
N GLY A 374 -10.13 25.18 15.11
CA GLY A 374 -10.37 24.53 13.82
C GLY A 374 -10.97 25.47 12.80
N SER A 375 -10.73 25.15 11.53
CA SER A 375 -11.33 25.83 10.39
C SER A 375 -11.95 24.79 9.48
N SER A 376 -13.12 25.13 8.92
CA SER A 376 -13.72 24.31 7.88
C SER A 376 -14.11 25.17 6.69
N THR A 377 -13.87 24.65 5.50
CA THR A 377 -14.26 25.26 4.24
C THR A 377 -15.20 24.33 3.51
N ARG A 378 -16.18 24.90 2.81
CA ARG A 378 -17.11 24.16 1.97
C ARG A 378 -17.23 24.85 0.62
N LYS A 379 -17.11 24.09 -0.46
CA LYS A 379 -17.32 24.53 -1.84
C LYS A 379 -18.45 23.71 -2.45
N ARG A 380 -19.36 24.35 -3.18
CA ARG A 380 -20.44 23.68 -3.91
C ARG A 380 -19.98 23.31 -5.32
N ASP A 381 -18.89 22.57 -5.41
CA ASP A 381 -18.22 22.20 -6.67
C ASP A 381 -18.48 20.75 -7.08
N GLY A 382 -19.57 20.15 -6.61
CA GLY A 382 -19.87 18.73 -6.82
C GLY A 382 -20.12 18.33 -8.27
N ALA A 383 -20.36 19.30 -9.17
CA ALA A 383 -20.49 19.06 -10.61
C ALA A 383 -19.22 18.47 -11.25
N LYS A 384 -18.04 18.66 -10.63
CA LYS A 384 -16.77 18.03 -11.06
C LYS A 384 -16.63 16.55 -10.65
N ASN A 385 -17.58 16.03 -9.87
CA ASN A 385 -17.55 14.68 -9.31
C ASN A 385 -18.71 13.82 -9.86
N ARG A 386 -19.37 14.26 -10.94
CA ARG A 386 -20.47 13.53 -11.57
C ARG A 386 -20.58 13.93 -13.03
N GLY A 387 -21.17 13.06 -13.84
CA GLY A 387 -21.24 13.29 -15.27
C GLY A 387 -21.76 12.08 -16.02
N SER A 388 -21.56 12.07 -17.34
CA SER A 388 -21.73 10.90 -18.19
C SER A 388 -20.40 10.25 -18.51
N TYR A 389 -20.41 8.94 -18.74
CA TYR A 389 -19.22 8.20 -19.17
C TYR A 389 -19.51 7.35 -20.39
N GLU A 390 -18.47 7.13 -21.18
CA GLU A 390 -18.46 6.19 -22.30
C GLU A 390 -17.25 5.26 -22.15
N ILE A 391 -17.45 3.99 -22.50
CA ILE A 391 -16.39 2.98 -22.48
C ILE A 391 -16.20 2.51 -23.92
N ASP A 392 -14.96 2.46 -24.36
CA ASP A 392 -14.56 1.86 -25.63
C ASP A 392 -13.20 1.17 -25.49
N GLY A 393 -13.23 -0.16 -25.45
CA GLY A 393 -12.05 -0.98 -25.27
C GLY A 393 -11.36 -0.70 -23.93
N TYR A 394 -10.11 -0.28 -24.00
CA TYR A 394 -9.29 0.06 -22.84
C TYR A 394 -9.38 1.55 -22.44
N THR A 395 -10.44 2.24 -22.84
CA THR A 395 -10.63 3.66 -22.57
C THR A 395 -11.95 3.90 -21.86
N ILE A 396 -11.93 4.73 -20.82
CA ILE A 396 -13.12 5.37 -20.27
C ILE A 396 -13.01 6.88 -20.54
N GLU A 397 -14.02 7.44 -21.18
CA GLU A 397 -14.18 8.88 -21.35
C GLU A 397 -15.21 9.39 -20.35
N MET A 398 -14.86 10.42 -19.59
CA MET A 398 -15.71 11.00 -18.56
C MET A 398 -16.01 12.46 -18.88
N HIS A 399 -17.29 12.75 -19.10
CA HIS A 399 -17.87 14.07 -19.34
C HIS A 399 -18.51 14.58 -18.06
N HIS A 400 -17.80 15.42 -17.32
CA HIS A 400 -18.28 15.98 -16.06
C HIS A 400 -19.37 17.03 -16.28
N ASP A 401 -20.28 17.17 -15.33
CA ASP A 401 -21.35 18.18 -15.38
C ASP A 401 -20.82 19.63 -15.35
N ASN A 402 -19.55 19.84 -14.99
CA ASN A 402 -18.89 21.14 -15.07
C ASN A 402 -18.22 21.42 -16.44
N GLY A 403 -18.39 20.54 -17.42
CA GLY A 403 -17.83 20.68 -18.77
C GLY A 403 -16.41 20.13 -18.93
N LEU A 404 -15.77 19.62 -17.87
CA LEU A 404 -14.49 18.92 -18.00
C LEU A 404 -14.69 17.59 -18.73
N ILE A 405 -13.88 17.32 -19.75
CA ILE A 405 -13.83 16.03 -20.43
C ILE A 405 -12.42 15.48 -20.31
N HIS A 406 -12.30 14.21 -19.94
CA HIS A 406 -11.01 13.52 -19.93
C HIS A 406 -11.17 12.03 -20.24
N ARG A 407 -10.10 11.42 -20.76
CA ARG A 407 -10.03 10.02 -21.17
C ARG A 407 -8.94 9.33 -20.38
N GLU A 408 -9.27 8.22 -19.74
CA GLU A 408 -8.34 7.48 -18.88
C GLU A 408 -8.23 6.02 -19.33
N LEU A 409 -7.06 5.41 -19.06
CA LEU A 409 -6.89 3.97 -19.23
C LEU A 409 -7.95 3.28 -18.37
N PHE A 410 -8.72 2.38 -18.98
CA PHE A 410 -9.73 1.58 -18.31
C PHE A 410 -9.50 0.11 -18.61
N LEU A 411 -9.58 -0.74 -17.60
CA LEU A 411 -9.62 -2.19 -17.79
C LEU A 411 -10.28 -2.88 -16.62
N PHE A 412 -10.83 -4.06 -16.86
CA PHE A 412 -11.12 -5.02 -15.80
C PHE A 412 -9.89 -5.89 -15.56
N GLU A 413 -9.60 -6.19 -14.29
CA GLU A 413 -8.42 -7.00 -13.95
C GLU A 413 -8.57 -8.46 -14.42
N ASP A 414 -9.80 -8.95 -14.50
CA ASP A 414 -10.16 -10.29 -14.95
C ASP A 414 -11.64 -10.36 -15.39
N GLU A 415 -12.05 -11.48 -15.98
CA GLU A 415 -13.43 -11.74 -16.46
C GLU A 415 -14.51 -11.66 -15.38
N ARG A 416 -14.15 -11.74 -14.08
CA ARG A 416 -15.13 -11.61 -12.99
C ARG A 416 -15.57 -10.16 -12.81
N LYS A 417 -14.84 -9.19 -13.39
CA LYS A 417 -15.15 -7.76 -13.36
C LYS A 417 -15.34 -7.18 -11.95
N ASN A 418 -14.75 -7.83 -10.95
CA ASN A 418 -14.81 -7.40 -9.55
C ASN A 418 -13.78 -6.31 -9.21
N ARG A 419 -12.83 -6.06 -10.12
CA ARG A 419 -11.80 -5.04 -10.00
C ARG A 419 -11.62 -4.34 -11.35
N ILE A 420 -11.53 -3.02 -11.28
CA ILE A 420 -11.23 -2.16 -12.42
C ILE A 420 -9.95 -1.38 -12.15
N VAL A 421 -9.26 -1.00 -13.21
CA VAL A 421 -8.19 0.00 -13.15
C VAL A 421 -8.64 1.21 -13.95
N ILE A 422 -8.52 2.39 -13.34
CA ILE A 422 -8.69 3.69 -14.02
C ILE A 422 -7.39 4.45 -13.85
N GLY A 423 -6.72 4.77 -14.96
CA GLY A 423 -5.38 5.36 -14.95
C GLY A 423 -4.36 4.44 -14.26
N ASP A 424 -3.87 4.85 -13.10
CA ASP A 424 -2.93 4.08 -12.26
C ASP A 424 -3.55 3.58 -10.94
N THR A 425 -4.89 3.63 -10.81
CA THR A 425 -5.59 3.28 -9.58
C THR A 425 -6.47 2.05 -9.76
N VAL A 426 -6.30 1.05 -8.89
CA VAL A 426 -7.17 -0.13 -8.82
C VAL A 426 -8.36 0.17 -7.91
N TYR A 427 -9.56 -0.07 -8.38
CA TYR A 427 -10.79 -0.07 -7.58
C TYR A 427 -11.39 -1.48 -7.54
N TRP A 428 -12.06 -1.83 -6.45
CA TRP A 428 -12.77 -3.09 -6.29
C TRP A 428 -14.25 -2.85 -5.99
N VAL A 429 -15.10 -3.80 -6.34
CA VAL A 429 -16.54 -3.72 -6.08
C VAL A 429 -16.80 -3.56 -4.57
N ASP A 430 -17.61 -2.56 -4.23
CA ASP A 430 -18.14 -2.36 -2.88
C ASP A 430 -19.19 -3.44 -2.61
N LYS A 431 -18.85 -4.41 -1.76
CA LYS A 431 -19.74 -5.55 -1.45
C LYS A 431 -20.79 -5.22 -0.38
N ASP A 432 -20.61 -4.10 0.33
CA ASP A 432 -21.45 -3.66 1.44
C ASP A 432 -22.45 -2.57 0.99
N GLY A 433 -22.93 -2.68 -0.25
CA GLY A 433 -23.73 -1.68 -0.97
C GLY A 433 -24.77 -0.92 -0.14
#